data_AF-A0A3L7NBQ3-F1
#
_entry.id   AF-A0A3L7NBQ3-F1
#
_cell.length_a   1.000
_cell.length_b   1.000
_cell.length_c   1.000
_cell.angle_alpha   90.00
_cell.angle_beta   90.00
_cell.angle_gamma   90.00
#
_symmetry.space_group_name_H-M   'P 1'
#
loop_
_entity.id
_entity.type
_entity.pdbx_description
1 polymer ?
#
loop_
_entity_poly.entity_id
_entity_poly.type
_entity_poly.pdbx_seq_one_letter_code
_entity_poly.pdbx_strand_id
1 'polypeptide(L)' 'MTRNPILDELYAAREKLLSDAGGDLHKYLEGVRVRERASGRLVTPEEQRTIRCDAAAKSGVSEVENLSSSPADR' A
#
# COMPACT_ATOMS: atom_id res chain seq x y z
N MET A 1 16.78 -16.84 19.13
CA MET A 1 16.03 -15.90 18.26
C MET A 1 15.64 -14.71 19.09
N THR A 2 16.08 -13.52 18.70
CA THR A 2 15.75 -12.27 19.39
C THR A 2 14.27 -11.98 19.17
N ARG A 3 13.47 -11.95 20.23
CA ARG A 3 12.07 -11.50 20.13
C ARG A 3 12.08 -10.01 19.83
N ASN A 4 11.43 -9.62 18.74
CA ASN A 4 11.27 -8.22 18.38
C ASN A 4 9.88 -7.78 18.86
N PRO A 5 9.79 -6.96 19.93
CA PRO A 5 8.50 -6.58 20.49
C PRO A 5 7.61 -5.82 19.50
N ILE A 6 8.21 -5.08 18.56
CA ILE A 6 7.47 -4.36 17.52
C ILE A 6 6.76 -5.34 16.58
N LEU A 7 7.41 -6.46 16.24
CA LEU A 7 6.78 -7.49 15.40
C LEU A 7 5.64 -8.17 16.15
N ASP A 8 5.80 -8.45 17.44
CA ASP A 8 4.76 -9.06 18.26
C ASP A 8 3.52 -8.15 18.32
N GLU A 9 3.71 -6.84 18.48
CA GLU A 9 2.63 -5.85 18.44
C GLU A 9 1.94 -5.79 17.06
N LEU A 10 2.70 -5.81 15.97
CA LEU A 10 2.15 -5.82 14.61
C LEU A 10 1.31 -7.08 14.35
N TYR A 11 1.77 -8.24 14.81
CA TYR A 11 1.02 -9.49 14.67
C TYR A 11 -0.26 -9.47 15.51
N ALA A 12 -0.20 -8.99 16.76
CA ALA A 12 -1.38 -8.84 17.60
C ALA A 12 -2.42 -7.88 16.99
N ALA A 13 -1.96 -6.75 16.43
CA ALA A 13 -2.82 -5.81 15.73
C ALA A 13 -3.46 -6.44 14.49
N ARG A 14 -2.68 -7.18 13.68
CA ARG A 14 -3.19 -7.90 12.51
C ARG A 14 -4.24 -8.94 12.90
N GLU A 15 -3.99 -9.73 13.93
CA GLU A 15 -4.90 -10.76 14.40
C GLU A 15 -6.22 -10.14 14.86
N LYS A 16 -6.16 -9.03 15.61
CA LYS A 16 -7.34 -8.27 16.02
C LYS A 16 -8.16 -7.79 14.82
N LEU A 17 -7.50 -7.22 13.79
CA LEU A 17 -8.19 -6.76 12.57
C LEU A 17 -8.85 -7.90 11.78
N LEU A 18 -8.22 -9.08 11.77
CA LEU A 18 -8.72 -10.24 11.04
C LEU A 18 -9.82 -11.01 11.78
N SER A 19 -9.89 -10.90 13.11
CA SER A 19 -10.88 -11.61 13.93
C SER A 19 -12.32 -11.29 13.51
N ASP A 20 -12.61 -10.03 13.18
CA ASP A 20 -13.91 -9.57 12.70
C ASP A 20 -14.28 -10.13 11.30
N ALA A 21 -13.28 -10.57 10.53
CA ALA A 21 -13.44 -11.13 9.19
C ALA A 21 -13.25 -12.66 9.14
N GLY A 22 -13.24 -13.33 10.30
CA GLY A 22 -13.04 -14.78 10.40
C GLY A 22 -11.65 -15.26 9.94
N GLY A 23 -10.63 -14.41 10.10
CA GLY A 23 -9.26 -14.71 9.67
C GLY A 23 -8.97 -14.43 8.20
N ASP A 24 -9.96 -13.98 7.42
CA ASP A 24 -9.82 -13.76 5.98
C ASP A 24 -9.48 -12.30 5.67
N LEU A 25 -8.24 -12.09 5.21
CA LEU A 25 -7.74 -10.77 4.83
C LEU A 25 -8.52 -10.15 3.66
N HIS A 26 -8.94 -10.96 2.69
CA HIS A 26 -9.69 -10.44 1.55
C HIS A 26 -11.07 -9.94 1.97
N LYS A 27 -11.75 -10.69 2.85
CA LYS A 27 -13.03 -10.24 3.43
C LYS A 27 -12.87 -8.96 4.25
N TYR A 28 -11.83 -8.87 5.07
CA TYR A 28 -11.52 -7.66 5.82
C TYR A 28 -11.35 -6.45 4.88
N LEU A 29 -10.51 -6.58 3.84
CA LEU A 29 -10.25 -5.51 2.87
C LEU A 29 -11.48 -5.12 2.07
N GLU A 30 -12.33 -6.07 1.69
CA GLU A 30 -13.57 -5.75 0.99
C GLU A 30 -14.54 -4.96 1.89
N GLY A 31 -14.64 -5.34 3.17
CA GLY A 31 -15.40 -4.56 4.16
C GLY A 31 -14.86 -3.15 4.37
N VAL A 32 -13.53 -2.97 4.38
CA VAL A 32 -12.89 -1.65 4.42
C VAL A 32 -13.28 -0.83 3.20
N ARG A 33 -13.17 -1.38 1.99
CA ARG A 33 -13.55 -0.70 0.74
C ARG A 33 -15.01 -0.30 0.69
N VAL A 34 -15.91 -1.13 1.22
CA VAL A 34 -17.34 -0.79 1.34
C VAL A 34 -17.52 0.42 2.26
N ARG A 35 -16.85 0.45 3.43
CA ARG A 35 -16.91 1.59 4.35
C ARG A 35 -16.28 2.86 3.76
N GLU A 36 -15.18 2.72 3.01
CA GLU A 36 -14.54 3.84 2.33
C GLU A 36 -15.46 4.44 1.27
N ARG A 37 -16.07 3.61 0.40
CA ARG A 37 -17.07 4.07 -0.58
C ARG A 37 -18.25 4.77 0.09
N ALA A 38 -18.74 4.23 1.22
CA ALA A 38 -19.83 4.83 2.00
C ALA A 38 -19.43 6.15 2.68
N SER A 39 -18.14 6.35 2.98
CA SER A 39 -17.65 7.56 3.64
C SER A 39 -17.64 8.81 2.75
N GLY A 40 -17.87 8.65 1.44
CA GLY A 40 -17.82 9.74 0.46
C GLY A 40 -16.42 10.32 0.24
N ARG A 41 -15.39 9.78 0.92
CA ARG A 41 -13.99 10.12 0.66
C ARG A 41 -13.58 9.40 -0.63
N LEU A 42 -13.43 10.17 -1.71
CA LEU A 42 -12.83 9.69 -2.94
C LEU A 42 -11.37 9.31 -2.66
N VAL A 43 -11.14 8.05 -2.30
CA VAL A 43 -9.87 7.39 -2.59
C VAL A 43 -9.93 7.14 -4.09
N THR A 44 -9.40 8.07 -4.88
CA THR A 44 -9.17 7.82 -6.30
C THR A 44 -8.44 6.49 -6.40
N PRO A 45 -8.87 5.56 -7.26
CA PRO A 45 -8.10 4.35 -7.49
C PRO A 45 -6.74 4.82 -7.97
N GLU A 46 -5.74 4.77 -7.08
CA GLU A 46 -4.36 4.93 -7.50
C GLU A 46 -4.17 3.84 -8.55
N GLU A 47 -3.93 4.24 -9.80
CA GLU A 47 -3.45 3.32 -10.81
C GLU A 47 -2.33 2.53 -10.16
N GLN A 48 -2.57 1.25 -9.90
CA GLN A 48 -1.57 0.39 -9.31
C GLN A 48 -0.36 0.52 -10.21
N ARG A 49 0.70 1.14 -9.71
CA ARG A 49 1.92 1.33 -10.48
C ARG A 49 2.49 -0.06 -10.75
N THR A 50 2.18 -0.63 -11.90
CA THR A 50 2.83 -1.82 -12.42
C THR A 50 4.17 -1.39 -12.98
N ILE A 51 5.09 -0.97 -12.11
CA ILE A 51 6.48 -0.84 -12.53
C ILE A 51 6.96 -2.27 -12.73
N ARG A 52 7.01 -2.71 -13.99
CA ARG A 52 7.69 -3.94 -14.35
C ARG A 52 9.17 -3.72 -14.04
N CYS A 53 9.68 -4.40 -13.03
CA CYS A 53 11.10 -4.38 -12.68
C CYS A 53 11.94 -5.18 -13.70
N ASP A 54 11.76 -4.93 -15.00
CA ASP A 54 12.50 -5.58 -16.07
C ASP A 54 13.85 -4.88 -16.33
N ALA A 55 14.10 -3.73 -15.69
CA ALA A 55 15.24 -2.86 -15.96
C ALA A 55 16.43 -3.02 -14.99
N ALA A 56 16.42 -4.01 -14.08
CA ALA A 56 17.55 -4.21 -13.16
C ALA A 56 18.81 -4.80 -13.82
N ALA A 57 18.80 -5.10 -15.13
CA ALA A 57 19.89 -5.80 -15.80
C ALA A 57 20.76 -4.94 -16.74
N LYS A 58 20.58 -3.61 -16.83
CA LYS A 58 21.47 -2.78 -17.67
C LYS A 58 21.87 -1.47 -17.00
N SER A 59 23.13 -1.48 -16.55
CA SER A 59 24.11 -0.40 -16.63
C SER A 59 23.80 0.86 -15.84
N GLY A 60 24.55 1.03 -14.74
CA GLY A 60 24.45 2.19 -13.86
C GLY A 60 24.80 3.51 -14.53
N VAL A 61 24.04 4.54 -14.15
CA VAL A 61 24.51 5.84 -13.69
C VAL A 61 23.47 6.29 -12.65
N SER A 62 23.93 6.50 -11.41
CA SER A 62 23.16 7.24 -10.41
C SER A 62 23.10 8.70 -10.85
N GLU A 63 21.91 9.21 -11.14
CA GLU A 63 21.65 10.64 -11.02
C GLU A 63 20.18 10.83 -10.64
N VAL A 64 19.96 11.17 -9.37
CA VAL A 64 18.65 11.55 -8.85
C VAL A 64 18.43 13.01 -9.24
N GLU A 65 17.95 13.23 -10.47
CA GLU A 65 17.50 14.56 -10.88
C GLU A 65 16.05 14.78 -10.41
N ASN A 66 15.92 15.64 -9.40
CA ASN A 66 14.66 16.24 -8.96
C ASN A 66 14.05 17.05 -10.13
N LEU A 67 13.15 16.43 -10.91
CA LEU A 67 12.34 17.18 -11.87
C LEU A 67 10.99 17.54 -11.26
N SER A 68 11.04 18.73 -10.66
CA SER A 68 9.98 19.69 -10.36
C SER A 68 8.75 19.59 -11.27
N SER A 69 7.58 19.74 -10.64
CA SER A 69 6.23 19.78 -11.21
C SER A 69 6.10 20.66 -12.46
N SER A 70 5.41 20.16 -13.49
CA SER A 70 4.93 20.99 -14.61
C SER A 70 3.46 21.41 -14.41
N PRO A 71 3.07 22.63 -14.84
CA PRO A 71 1.82 23.29 -14.48
C PRO A 71 0.63 22.86 -15.35
N ALA A 72 -0.57 23.14 -14.83
CA ALA A 72 -1.87 22.83 -15.44
C ALA A 72 -2.06 23.40 -16.85
N ASP A 73 -2.63 22.55 -17.72
CA ASP A 73 -3.11 22.85 -19.08
C ASP A 73 -4.12 24.01 -19.12
N ARG A 74 -3.97 24.87 -20.15
CA ARG A 74 -5.07 25.53 -20.86
C ARG A 74 -4.71 25.74 -22.33
#